data_AF-N0B074-F1
#
_entry.id   AF-N0B074-F1
#
_cell.length_a   1.000
_cell.length_b   1.000
_cell.length_c   1.000
_cell.angle_alpha   90.00
_cell.angle_beta   90.00
_cell.angle_gamma   90.00
#
_symmetry.space_group_name_H-M   'P 1'
#
loop_
_entity.id
_entity.type
_entity.pdbx_description
1 polymer ?
#
loop_
_entity_poly.entity_id
_entity_poly.type
_entity_poly.pdbx_seq_one_letter_code
_entity_poly.pdbx_strand_id
1 'polypeptide(L)'
;MATSQVIGKKARSRAPARFGARLKPEAKELLERAAALTGRSLTDFVLASAEEAALRTIREHELVRLTARDSKAFVAAFLENTKPNKRLRKAAGRYKATSSVKV
;
A
#
# COMPACT_ATOMS: atom_id res chain seq x y z
N MET A 1 11.99 5.35 25.44
CA MET A 1 12.78 6.33 24.66
C MET A 1 12.82 5.83 23.22
N ALA A 2 12.22 6.61 22.33
CA ALA A 2 12.06 6.31 20.91
C ALA A 2 13.30 6.72 20.12
N THR A 3 13.66 5.94 19.10
CA THR A 3 14.32 6.43 17.89
C THR A 3 14.16 5.42 16.75
N SER A 4 13.00 5.50 16.09
CA SER A 4 12.85 5.04 14.70
C SER A 4 13.18 6.23 13.80
N GLN A 5 14.32 6.15 13.12
CA GLN A 5 14.72 6.96 11.98
C GLN A 5 15.87 6.18 11.36
N VAL A 6 15.90 5.83 10.07
CA VAL A 6 16.01 6.78 8.97
C VAL A 6 15.51 6.09 7.68
N ILE A 7 14.31 6.42 7.21
CA ILE A 7 14.05 6.42 5.76
C ILE A 7 14.22 7.88 5.36
N GLY A 8 15.29 8.14 4.62
CA GLY A 8 15.74 9.49 4.27
C GLY A 8 14.62 10.34 3.72
N LYS A 9 14.36 11.47 4.39
CA LYS A 9 13.63 12.61 3.85
C LYS A 9 14.30 13.05 2.55
N LYS A 10 13.81 12.58 1.41
CA LYS A 10 14.03 13.26 0.14
C LYS A 10 13.43 14.65 0.31
N ALA A 11 14.23 15.70 0.13
CA ALA A 11 13.78 17.08 0.25
C ALA A 11 12.48 17.24 -0.56
N ARG A 12 11.38 17.56 0.11
CA ARG A 12 10.11 17.83 -0.55
C ARG A 12 10.33 19.07 -1.40
N SER A 13 10.57 18.89 -2.70
CA SER A 13 10.45 19.98 -3.65
C SER A 13 9.04 20.54 -3.48
N ARG A 14 8.93 21.76 -2.95
CA ARG A 14 7.64 22.47 -2.83
C ARG A 14 7.06 22.88 -4.19
N ALA A 15 7.74 22.52 -5.27
CA ALA A 15 7.28 22.76 -6.63
C ALA A 15 6.17 21.76 -7.00
N PRO A 16 5.10 22.19 -7.67
CA PRO A 16 4.08 21.30 -8.19
C PRO A 16 4.70 20.29 -9.16
N ALA A 17 4.43 19.00 -8.94
CA ALA A 17 4.84 17.93 -9.85
C ALA A 17 3.82 17.82 -10.99
N ARG A 18 4.31 17.69 -12.23
CA ARG A 18 3.44 17.53 -13.41
C ARG A 18 3.19 16.06 -13.69
N PHE A 19 1.92 15.72 -13.84
CA PHE A 19 1.48 14.46 -14.42
C PHE A 19 1.09 14.69 -15.88
N GLY A 20 1.62 13.86 -16.78
CA GLY A 20 1.32 13.94 -18.21
C GLY A 20 1.26 12.55 -18.82
N ALA A 21 0.24 12.31 -19.65
CA ALA A 21 0.05 11.06 -20.36
C ALA A 21 -0.43 11.34 -21.80
N ARG A 22 -0.06 10.47 -22.73
CA ARG A 22 -0.61 10.47 -24.09
C ARG A 22 -1.80 9.52 -24.14
N LEU A 23 -2.94 10.02 -24.60
CA LEU A 23 -4.17 9.25 -24.75
C LEU A 23 -4.44 9.00 -26.23
N LYS A 24 -5.01 7.83 -26.52
CA LYS A 24 -5.66 7.60 -27.81
C LYS A 24 -6.92 8.47 -27.91
N PRO A 25 -7.37 8.86 -29.11
CA PRO A 25 -8.56 9.68 -29.29
C PRO A 25 -9.81 9.10 -28.60
N GLU A 26 -10.03 7.79 -28.73
CA GLU A 26 -11.21 7.12 -28.17
C GLU A 26 -11.20 7.15 -26.64
N ALA A 27 -10.01 7.00 -26.04
CA ALA A 27 -9.85 7.11 -24.59
C ALA A 27 -10.11 8.54 -24.09
N LYS A 28 -9.70 9.55 -24.87
CA LYS A 28 -9.96 10.95 -24.55
C LYS A 28 -11.46 11.24 -24.56
N GLU A 29 -12.18 10.83 -25.62
CA GLU A 29 -13.63 11.03 -25.74
C GLU A 29 -14.40 10.39 -24.59
N LEU A 30 -14.02 9.16 -24.20
CA LEU A 30 -14.62 8.45 -23.08
C LEU A 30 -14.45 9.23 -21.77
N LEU A 31 -13.23 9.70 -21.49
CA LEU A 31 -12.91 10.45 -20.27
C LEU A 31 -13.58 11.83 -20.26
N GLU A 32 -13.68 12.51 -21.40
CA GLU A 32 -14.39 13.79 -21.53
C GLU A 32 -15.88 13.63 -21.26
N ARG A 33 -16.50 12.57 -21.80
CA ARG A 33 -17.90 12.25 -21.52
C ARG A 33 -18.13 11.97 -20.04
N ALA A 34 -17.26 11.17 -19.41
CA ALA A 34 -17.35 10.88 -17.99
C ALA A 34 -17.18 12.16 -17.12
N ALA A 35 -16.20 13.00 -17.47
CA ALA A 35 -15.99 14.28 -16.80
C ALA A 35 -17.22 15.19 -16.89
N ALA A 36 -17.82 15.30 -18.08
CA ALA A 36 -19.04 16.08 -18.33
C ALA A 36 -20.22 15.58 -17.48
N LEU A 37 -20.41 14.26 -17.36
CA LEU A 37 -21.46 13.68 -16.52
C LEU A 37 -21.29 13.99 -15.04
N THR A 38 -20.06 14.18 -14.58
CA THR A 38 -19.76 14.56 -13.19
C THR A 38 -19.70 16.08 -12.95
N GLY A 39 -19.88 16.89 -14.01
CA GLY A 39 -19.79 18.35 -13.93
C GLY A 39 -18.38 18.86 -13.62
N ARG A 40 -17.33 18.14 -14.02
CA ARG A 40 -15.92 18.48 -13.74
C ARG A 40 -15.12 18.61 -15.02
N SER A 41 -13.98 19.29 -14.95
CA SER A 41 -13.02 19.32 -16.07
C SER A 41 -12.41 17.92 -16.29
N LEU A 42 -11.95 17.65 -17.52
CA LEU A 42 -11.24 16.40 -17.84
C LEU A 42 -10.04 16.18 -16.90
N THR A 43 -9.27 17.24 -16.64
CA THR A 43 -8.10 17.18 -15.77
C THR A 43 -8.48 16.81 -14.35
N ASP A 44 -9.50 17.46 -13.78
CA ASP A 44 -9.95 17.18 -12.41
C ASP A 44 -10.54 15.78 -12.30
N PHE A 45 -11.29 15.34 -13.31
CA PHE A 45 -11.84 13.99 -13.37
C PHE A 45 -10.74 12.93 -13.36
N VAL A 46 -9.73 13.08 -14.23
CA VAL A 46 -8.62 12.13 -14.33
C VAL A 46 -7.79 12.12 -13.05
N LEU A 47 -7.51 13.29 -12.47
CA LEU A 47 -6.72 13.38 -11.24
C LEU A 47 -7.44 12.72 -10.06
N ALA A 48 -8.72 13.03 -9.86
CA ALA A 48 -9.52 12.44 -8.79
C ALA A 48 -9.67 10.92 -8.97
N SER A 49 -9.92 10.46 -10.19
CA SER A 49 -10.04 9.04 -10.50
C SER A 49 -8.73 8.28 -10.27
N ALA A 50 -7.59 8.88 -10.64
CA ALA A 50 -6.28 8.29 -10.41
C ALA A 50 -5.95 8.20 -8.92
N GLU A 51 -6.27 9.24 -8.13
CA GLU A 51 -6.08 9.24 -6.68
C GLU A 51 -6.96 8.18 -6.00
N GLU A 52 -8.23 8.09 -6.37
CA GLU A 52 -9.15 7.07 -5.83
C GLU A 52 -8.66 5.66 -6.15
N ALA A 53 -8.26 5.41 -7.40
CA ALA A 53 -7.74 4.13 -7.83
C ALA A 53 -6.44 3.77 -7.07
N ALA A 54 -5.53 4.72 -6.92
CA ALA A 54 -4.29 4.52 -6.16
C ALA A 54 -4.58 4.15 -4.70
N LEU A 55 -5.46 4.91 -4.04
CA LEU A 55 -5.85 4.64 -2.66
C LEU A 55 -6.54 3.28 -2.51
N ARG A 56 -7.39 2.89 -3.47
CA ARG A 56 -8.02 1.56 -3.47
C ARG A 56 -6.97 0.45 -3.59
N THR A 57 -6.06 0.56 -4.55
CA THR A 57 -4.99 -0.43 -4.75
C THR A 57 -4.12 -0.56 -3.51
N ILE A 58 -3.69 0.55 -2.90
CA ILE A 58 -2.90 0.52 -1.66
C ILE A 58 -3.66 -0.22 -0.55
N ARG A 59 -4.94 0.11 -0.35
CA ARG A 59 -5.77 -0.57 0.66
C ARG A 59 -5.89 -2.06 0.40
N GLU A 60 -6.09 -2.48 -0.84
CA GLU A 60 -6.23 -3.90 -1.20
C GLU A 60 -4.95 -4.71 -0.92
N HIS A 61 -3.78 -4.08 -1.07
CA HIS A 61 -2.50 -4.76 -0.86
C HIS A 61 -1.93 -4.64 0.57
N GLU A 62 -2.28 -3.59 1.31
CA GLU A 62 -1.69 -3.32 2.63
C GLU A 62 -2.62 -3.61 3.80
N LEU A 63 -3.95 -3.64 3.60
CA LEU A 63 -4.90 -3.86 4.68
C LEU A 63 -5.36 -5.32 4.74
N VAL A 64 -5.05 -5.98 5.86
CA VAL A 64 -5.65 -7.27 6.20
C VAL A 64 -6.99 -7.02 6.88
N ARG A 65 -8.10 -7.32 6.20
CA ARG A 65 -9.44 -7.34 6.81
C ARG A 65 -9.65 -8.65 7.55
N LEU A 66 -9.80 -8.56 8.87
CA LEU A 66 -10.09 -9.69 9.75
C LEU A 66 -11.59 -9.72 10.10
N THR A 67 -12.18 -10.92 10.16
CA THR A 67 -13.53 -11.08 10.72
C THR A 67 -13.51 -10.81 12.23
N ALA A 68 -14.66 -10.62 12.87
CA ALA A 68 -14.72 -10.43 14.32
C ALA A 68 -14.08 -11.61 15.09
N ARG A 69 -14.21 -12.83 14.57
CA ARG A 69 -13.57 -14.03 15.13
C ARG A 69 -12.05 -13.96 14.98
N ASP A 70 -11.57 -13.63 13.78
CA ASP A 70 -10.14 -13.59 13.49
C ASP A 70 -9.46 -12.44 14.25
N SER A 71 -10.13 -11.30 14.40
CA SER A 71 -9.65 -10.18 15.22
C SER A 71 -9.47 -10.58 16.68
N LYS A 72 -10.42 -11.33 17.27
CA LYS A 72 -10.29 -11.84 18.64
C LYS A 72 -9.13 -12.83 18.76
N ALA A 73 -9.01 -13.76 17.81
CA ALA A 73 -7.91 -14.73 17.79
C ALA A 73 -6.54 -14.05 17.61
N PHE A 74 -6.47 -13.05 16.75
CA PHE A 74 -5.26 -12.25 16.50
C PHE A 74 -4.82 -11.50 17.75
N VAL A 75 -5.73 -10.78 18.41
CA VAL A 75 -5.44 -10.07 19.67
C VAL A 75 -5.06 -11.06 20.78
N ALA A 76 -5.79 -12.16 20.93
CA ALA A 76 -5.47 -13.20 21.91
C ALA A 76 -4.04 -13.74 21.70
N ALA A 77 -3.64 -14.01 20.45
CA ALA A 77 -2.30 -14.49 20.14
C ALA A 77 -1.18 -13.51 20.55
N PHE A 78 -1.42 -12.19 20.53
CA PHE A 78 -0.47 -11.20 21.04
C PHE A 78 -0.41 -11.15 22.57
N LEU A 79 -1.55 -11.28 23.24
CA LEU A 79 -1.63 -11.21 24.70
C LEU A 79 -1.11 -12.48 25.39
N GLU A 80 -1.34 -13.64 24.78
CA GLU A 80 -1.01 -14.94 25.36
C GLU A 80 0.51 -15.26 25.31
N ASN A 81 1.30 -14.47 24.57
CA ASN A 81 2.76 -14.60 24.44
C ASN A 81 3.21 -16.05 24.13
N THR A 82 2.47 -16.70 23.23
CA THR A 82 2.64 -18.13 22.93
C THR A 82 4.01 -18.41 22.32
N LYS A 83 4.79 -19.30 22.96
CA LYS A 83 6.14 -19.65 22.50
C LYS A 83 6.09 -20.37 21.14
N PRO A 84 7.05 -20.08 20.22
CA PRO A 84 7.09 -20.75 18.92
C PRO A 84 7.31 -22.26 19.07
N ASN A 85 6.49 -23.04 18.36
CA ASN A 85 6.55 -24.49 18.41
C ASN A 85 7.88 -25.04 17.83
N LYS A 86 8.15 -26.35 18.04
CA LYS A 86 9.39 -27.01 17.60
C LYS A 86 9.63 -26.84 16.09
N ARG A 87 8.57 -26.84 15.26
CA ARG A 87 8.68 -26.70 13.80
C ARG A 87 9.08 -25.28 13.41
N LEU A 88 8.46 -24.26 14.01
CA LEU A 88 8.79 -22.84 13.79
C LEU A 88 10.23 -22.53 14.20
N ARG A 89 10.68 -23.03 15.35
CA ARG A 89 12.08 -22.87 15.79
C ARG A 89 13.08 -23.49 14.81
N LYS A 90 12.81 -24.69 14.30
CA LYS A 90 13.65 -25.33 13.26
C LYS A 90 13.65 -24.52 11.95
N ALA A 91 12.50 -24.02 11.53
CA ALA A 91 12.39 -23.21 10.32
C ALA A 91 13.17 -21.88 10.44
N ALA A 92 13.06 -21.20 11.57
CA ALA A 92 13.84 -19.99 11.85
C ALA A 92 15.36 -20.27 11.88
N GLY A 93 15.77 -21.41 12.44
CA GLY A 93 17.17 -21.85 12.40
C GLY A 93 17.70 -22.06 10.97
N ARG A 94 16.90 -22.68 10.09
CA ARG A 94 17.23 -22.84 8.66
C ARG A 94 17.36 -21.48 7.97
N TYR A 95 16.39 -20.59 8.17
CA TYR A 95 16.42 -19.24 7.57
C TYR A 95 17.70 -18.49 7.98
N LYS A 96 18.05 -18.48 9.28
CA LYS A 96 19.28 -17.84 9.77
C LYS A 96 20.54 -18.43 9.14
N ALA A 97 20.61 -19.75 8.99
CA ALA A 97 21.74 -20.42 8.35
C ALA A 97 21.88 -20.07 6.87
N THR A 98 20.76 -19.87 6.16
CA THR A 98 20.73 -19.44 4.76
C THR A 98 21.01 -17.93 4.61
N SER A 99 20.51 -17.09 5.51
CA SER A 99 20.69 -15.63 5.47
C SER A 99 22.05 -15.16 6.03
N SER A 100 22.80 -16.03 6.72
CA SER A 100 24.19 -15.76 7.13
C SER A 100 25.22 -16.04 6.03
N VAL A 101 24.79 -16.37 4.81
CA VAL A 101 25.65 -16.36 3.63
C VAL A 101 25.49 -15.01 2.93
N LYS A 102 26.42 -14.10 3.25
CA LYS A 102 26.77 -12.83 2.58
C LYS A 102 25.76 -11.67 2.65
N VAL A 103 26.07 -10.71 3.52
CA VAL A 103 26.23 -9.30 3.14
C VAL A 103 27.65 -8.91 3.50
#